data_AF-A0A074JGC5-F1
#
_entry.id   AF-A0A074JGC5-F1
#
_cell.length_a   1.000
_cell.length_b   1.000
_cell.length_c   1.000
_cell.angle_alpha   90.00
_cell.angle_beta   90.00
_cell.angle_gamma   90.00
#
_symmetry.space_group_name_H-M   'P 1'
#
loop_
_entity.id
_entity.type
_entity.pdbx_description
1 polymer ?
#
loop_
_entity_poly.entity_id
_entity_poly.type
_entity_poly.pdbx_seq_one_letter_code
_entity_poly.pdbx_strand_id
1 'polypeptide(L)' 'MPTAHLARLEAARNKVAQLVIDNPRYGPIFQRLEREIELEHAKLSDDLLVRARAVVAQNAMGERSSATISNLPPSP' A
#
# COMPACT_ATOMS: atom_id res chain seq x y z
N MET A 1 20.31 -7.76 7.48
CA MET A 1 19.19 -8.71 7.69
C MET A 1 17.90 -7.99 7.36
N PRO A 2 17.01 -8.52 6.50
CA PRO A 2 15.67 -7.96 6.36
C PRO A 2 15.02 -7.93 7.74
N THR A 3 14.35 -6.83 8.08
CA THR A 3 13.68 -6.73 9.38
C THR A 3 12.65 -7.84 9.49
N ALA A 4 12.44 -8.41 10.69
CA ALA A 4 11.41 -9.44 10.92
C ALA A 4 9.99 -8.99 10.51
N HIS A 5 9.80 -7.68 10.29
CA HIS A 5 8.60 -7.12 9.71
C HIS A 5 8.53 -7.28 8.19
N LEU A 6 9.58 -6.92 7.44
CA LEU A 6 9.64 -7.08 5.99
C LEU A 6 9.44 -8.54 5.57
N ALA A 7 10.10 -9.48 6.26
CA ALA A 7 9.92 -10.92 5.99
C ALA A 7 8.46 -11.38 6.18
N ARG A 8 7.73 -10.81 7.15
CA ARG A 8 6.30 -11.09 7.35
C ARG A 8 5.44 -10.50 6.24
N LEU A 9 5.76 -9.30 5.76
CA LEU A 9 5.05 -8.67 4.65
C LEU A 9 5.23 -9.47 3.35
N GLU A 10 6.46 -9.93 3.06
CA GLU A 10 6.75 -10.77 1.90
C GLU A 10 6.00 -12.11 1.95
N ALA A 11 5.98 -12.76 3.12
CA ALA A 11 5.22 -14.00 3.31
C ALA A 11 3.71 -13.78 3.11
N ALA A 12 3.16 -12.68 3.63
CA ALA A 12 1.76 -12.31 3.43
C ALA A 12 1.47 -12.02 1.95
N ARG A 13 2.33 -11.27 1.24
CA ARG A 13 2.21 -11.00 -0.19
C ARG A 13 2.15 -12.31 -0.97
N ASN A 14 3.05 -13.25 -0.70
CA ASN A 14 3.10 -14.53 -1.40
C ASN A 14 1.82 -15.35 -1.18
N LYS A 15 1.26 -15.32 0.03
CA LYS A 15 -0.02 -16.00 0.30
C LYS A 15 -1.17 -15.34 -0.43
N VAL A 16 -1.24 -14.01 -0.44
CA VAL A 16 -2.29 -13.26 -1.15
C VAL A 16 -2.14 -13.37 -2.67
N ALA A 17 -0.93 -13.49 -3.20
CA ALA A 17 -0.70 -13.74 -4.62
C ALA A 17 -1.40 -15.02 -5.09
N GLN A 18 -1.29 -16.10 -4.32
CA GLN A 18 -2.02 -17.35 -4.59
C GLN A 18 -3.54 -17.10 -4.60
N LEU A 19 -4.04 -16.36 -3.60
CA LEU A 19 -5.47 -16.02 -3.54
C LEU A 19 -5.93 -15.16 -4.71
N VAL A 20 -5.10 -14.24 -5.23
CA VAL A 20 -5.43 -13.40 -6.40
C VAL A 20 -5.54 -14.23 -7.67
N ILE A 21 -4.64 -15.20 -7.86
CA ILE A 21 -4.68 -16.15 -8.99
C ILE A 21 -6.00 -16.93 -8.96
N ASP A 22 -6.39 -17.42 -7.78
CA ASP A 22 -7.63 -18.18 -7.61
C ASP A 22 -8.89 -17.29 -7.68
N ASN A 23 -8.79 -16.05 -7.18
CA ASN A 23 -9.89 -15.11 -7.10
C ASN A 23 -9.41 -13.64 -7.21
N PRO A 24 -9.66 -12.96 -8.34
CA PRO A 24 -9.21 -11.59 -8.57
C PRO A 24 -9.68 -10.55 -7.53
N ARG A 25 -10.72 -10.86 -6.73
CA ARG A 25 -11.24 -9.96 -5.69
C ARG A 25 -10.20 -9.58 -4.62
N TYR A 26 -9.15 -10.39 -4.46
CA TYR A 26 -8.07 -10.11 -3.50
C TYR A 26 -7.06 -9.07 -4.03
N GLY A 27 -7.19 -8.62 -5.28
CA GLY A 27 -6.29 -7.65 -5.91
C GLY A 27 -6.01 -6.40 -5.08
N PRO A 28 -7.02 -5.72 -4.47
CA PRO A 28 -6.77 -4.55 -3.64
C PRO A 28 -5.88 -4.81 -2.41
N ILE A 29 -5.98 -6.00 -1.81
CA ILE A 29 -5.16 -6.39 -0.66
C ILE A 29 -3.73 -6.67 -1.11
N PHE A 30 -3.56 -7.35 -2.25
CA PHE A 30 -2.25 -7.60 -2.84
C PHE A 30 -1.50 -6.30 -3.14
N GLN A 31 -2.14 -5.36 -3.83
CA GLN A 31 -1.57 -4.04 -4.14
C GLN A 31 -1.19 -3.23 -2.90
N ARG A 32 -1.93 -3.41 -1.80
CA ARG A 32 -1.58 -2.79 -0.52
C ARG A 32 -0.29 -3.39 0.04
N LEU A 33 -0.15 -4.72 0.06
CA LEU A 33 1.05 -5.39 0.55
C LEU A 33 2.29 -5.06 -0.27
N GLU A 34 2.16 -4.95 -1.60
CA GLU A 34 3.28 -4.53 -2.46
C GLU A 34 3.80 -3.13 -2.11
N ARG A 35 2.89 -2.18 -1.88
CA ARG A 35 3.28 -0.83 -1.45
C ARG A 35 3.92 -0.83 -0.06
N GLU A 36 3.37 -1.56 0.90
CA GLU A 36 3.96 -1.66 2.25
C GLU A 36 5.39 -2.22 2.21
N ILE A 37 5.64 -3.22 1.35
CA ILE A 37 6.98 -3.77 1.10
C ILE A 37 7.90 -2.71 0.49
N GLU A 38 7.46 -1.99 -0.53
CA GLU A 38 8.25 -0.93 -1.18
C GLU A 38 8.63 0.19 -0.19
N LEU A 39 7.70 0.60 0.66
CA LEU A 39 7.96 1.59 1.71
C LEU A 39 8.97 1.08 2.74
N GLU A 40 8.88 -0.18 3.12
CA GLU A 40 9.83 -0.78 4.07
C GLU A 40 11.23 -0.93 3.45
N HIS A 41 11.33 -1.29 2.17
CA HIS A 41 12.59 -1.25 1.43
C HIS A 41 13.16 0.17 1.36
N ALA A 42 12.34 1.18 1.11
CA ALA A 42 12.78 2.58 1.07
C ALA A 42 13.27 3.11 2.43
N LYS A 43 12.76 2.56 3.55
CA LYS A 43 13.28 2.87 4.89
C LYS A 43 14.63 2.20 5.16
N LEU A 44 14.87 1.03 4.58
CA LEU A 44 16.10 0.27 4.70
C LEU A 44 17.19 0.73 3.73
N SER A 45 16.82 1.39 2.63
CA SER A 45 17.78 2.06 1.76
C SER A 45 18.32 3.31 2.45
N ASP A 46 19.64 3.41 2.58
CA ASP A 46 20.36 4.60 3.05
C ASP A 46 20.26 5.80 2.08
N ASP A 47 19.60 5.61 0.94
CA ASP A 47 19.43 6.63 -0.09
C ASP A 47 18.24 7.55 0.25
N LEU A 48 18.58 8.77 0.66
CA LEU A 48 17.63 9.83 1.01
C LEU A 48 16.62 10.13 -0.12
N LEU A 49 17.00 9.95 -1.39
CA LEU A 49 16.11 10.18 -2.53
C LEU A 49 15.00 9.12 -2.60
N VAL A 50 15.34 7.86 -2.33
CA VAL A 50 14.37 6.75 -2.29
C VAL A 50 13.40 6.97 -1.13
N ARG A 51 13.91 7.40 0.02
CA ARG A 51 13.12 7.69 1.21
C ARG A 51 12.15 8.86 1.00
N ALA A 52 12.59 9.95 0.37
CA ALA A 52 11.74 11.09 0.05
C ALA A 52 10.61 10.72 -0.92
N ARG A 53 10.91 9.92 -1.94
CA ARG A 53 9.93 9.48 -2.96
C ARG A 53 8.85 8.59 -2.33
N ALA A 54 9.23 7.71 -1.40
CA ALA A 54 8.31 6.88 -0.62
C ALA A 54 7.35 7.68 0.28
N VAL A 55 7.81 8.79 0.88
CA VAL A 55 6.96 9.67 1.69
C VAL A 55 5.91 10.38 0.82
N VAL A 56 6.31 10.91 -0.34
CA VAL A 56 5.38 11.57 -1.28
C VAL A 56 4.30 10.60 -1.77
N ALA A 57 4.68 9.36 -2.11
CA ALA A 57 3.74 8.33 -2.56
C ALA A 57 2.68 7.97 -1.51
N GLN A 58 3.05 7.93 -0.22
CA GLN A 58 2.11 7.66 0.88
C GLN A 58 1.07 8.78 1.04
N ASN A 59 1.51 10.04 0.97
CA ASN A 59 0.63 11.19 1.18
C ASN A 59 -0.41 11.35 0.06
N ALA A 60 -0.03 11.09 -1.19
CA ALA A 60 -0.92 11.15 -2.35
C ALA A 60 -2.08 10.12 -2.32
N MET A 61 -2.01 9.10 -1.46
CA MET A 61 -3.09 8.13 -1.26
C MET A 61 -4.07 8.53 -0.15
N GLY A 62 -3.62 9.29 0.85
CA GLY A 62 -4.48 9.78 1.92
C GLY A 62 -5.52 10.78 1.42
N GLU A 63 -5.12 11.65 0.49
CA GLU A 63 -6.00 12.71 -0.06
C GLU A 63 -7.15 12.15 -0.92
N ARG A 64 -6.93 11.02 -1.60
CA ARG A 64 -7.96 10.40 -2.46
C ARG A 64 -9.11 9.74 -1.69
N SER A 65 -8.97 9.50 -0.38
CA SER A 65 -10.06 8.93 0.44
C SER A 65 -11.01 9.98 1.00
N SER A 66 -10.66 11.27 0.93
CA SER A 66 -11.45 12.35 1.55
C SER A 66 -12.40 13.08 0.61
N ALA A 67 -12.34 12.82 -0.71
CA ALA A 67 -13.05 13.62 -1.72
C ALA A 67 -14.47 13.11 -2.09
N THR A 68 -15.07 12.16 -1.35
CA THR A 68 -16.35 11.54 -1.75
C THR A 68 -17.51 11.73 -0.75
N ILE A 69 -17.30 12.39 0.40
CA ILE A 69 -18.39 12.67 1.37
C ILE A 69 -18.73 14.16 1.35
N SER A 70 -19.18 14.69 0.21
CA SER A 70 -19.82 16.01 0.16
C SER A 70 -20.58 16.16 -1.16
N ASN A 71 -21.59 15.32 -1.40
CA ASN A 71 -22.67 15.69 -2.32
C ASN A 71 -23.91 14.78 -2.20
N LEU A 72 -24.93 15.16 -1.40
CA LEU A 72 -26.40 15.04 -1.65
C LEU A 72 -27.24 15.38 -0.39
N PRO A 73 -28.53 15.77 -0.48
CA PRO A 73 -29.06 17.13 -0.74
C PRO A 73 -29.97 17.63 0.44
N PRO A 74 -30.73 18.73 0.28
CA PRO A 74 -32.12 18.70 0.76
C PRO A 74 -33.11 18.89 -0.40
N SER A 75 -34.06 17.97 -0.52
CA SER A 75 -35.20 18.05 -1.45
C SER A 75 -36.21 19.12 -0.98
N PRO A 76 -36.86 19.87 -1.90
CA PRO A 76 -38.12 20.53 -1.61
C PRO A 76 -39.30 19.55 -1.56
#